data_AF-A0A2V8TR28-F1
#
_entry.id   AF-A0A2V8TR28-F1
#
_cell.length_a   1.000
_cell.length_b   1.000
_cell.length_c   1.000
_cell.angle_alpha   90.00
_cell.angle_beta   90.00
_cell.angle_gamma   90.00
#
_symmetry.space_group_name_H-M   'P 1'
#
loop_
_entity.id
_entity.type
_entity.pdbx_description
1 polymer ?
#
loop_
_entity_poly.entity_id
_entity_poly.type
_entity_poly.pdbx_seq_one_letter_code
_entity_poly.pdbx_strand_id
1 'polypeptide(L)'
;MASNVRENVVFADPRTFEERTAVAESCVRKLGIRMPALVDDVGDGVEAAYTAWPDRLYLIDRDGRVAYKSAPGPYGFKPKTMEDALSRVNYQFVIEPSGR
;
A
#
# COMPACT_ATOMS: atom_id res chain seq x y z
N MET A 1 -14.50 -13.13 6.74
CA MET A 1 -14.82 -12.44 8.00
C MET A 1 -14.53 -13.25 9.28
N ALA A 2 -14.74 -14.57 9.32
CA ALA A 2 -14.52 -15.34 10.56
C ALA A 2 -13.08 -15.26 11.11
N SER A 3 -12.07 -15.10 10.25
CA SER A 3 -10.68 -14.82 10.65
C SER A 3 -10.55 -13.54 11.45
N ASN A 4 -11.07 -12.41 10.92
CA ASN A 4 -10.99 -11.10 11.56
C ASN A 4 -11.64 -11.09 12.95
N VAL A 5 -12.78 -11.78 13.11
CA VAL A 5 -13.45 -11.91 14.42
C VAL A 5 -12.60 -12.72 15.40
N ARG A 6 -12.04 -13.87 14.96
CA ARG A 6 -11.17 -14.70 15.81
C ARG A 6 -9.89 -13.96 16.23
N GLU A 7 -9.35 -13.13 15.36
CA GLU A 7 -8.12 -12.37 15.59
C GLU A 7 -8.39 -10.99 16.21
N ASN A 8 -9.65 -10.68 16.55
CA ASN A 8 -10.07 -9.40 17.13
C ASN A 8 -9.64 -8.18 16.29
N VAL A 9 -9.71 -8.33 14.96
CA VAL A 9 -9.48 -7.28 13.96
C VAL A 9 -10.83 -6.78 13.48
N VAL A 10 -11.59 -6.18 14.39
CA VAL A 10 -12.94 -5.66 14.15
C VAL A 10 -12.92 -4.16 14.37
N PHE A 11 -13.02 -3.42 13.27
CA PHE A 11 -13.08 -1.95 13.27
C PHE A 11 -14.40 -1.50 12.66
N ALA A 12 -14.94 -0.39 13.17
CA ALA A 12 -16.02 0.31 12.48
C ALA A 12 -15.49 0.93 11.19
N ASP A 13 -16.36 1.05 10.19
CA ASP A 13 -16.06 1.77 8.95
C ASP A 13 -15.80 3.26 9.26
N PRO A 14 -14.59 3.79 9.01
CA PRO A 14 -14.27 5.17 9.34
C PRO A 14 -15.12 6.17 8.55
N ARG A 15 -15.69 7.16 9.24
CA ARG A 15 -16.49 8.25 8.65
C ARG A 15 -15.72 9.57 8.57
N THR A 16 -14.61 9.67 9.27
CA THR A 16 -13.76 10.86 9.29
C THR A 16 -12.31 10.52 8.97
N PHE A 17 -11.53 11.52 8.58
CA PHE A 17 -10.10 11.34 8.32
C PHE A 17 -9.32 10.96 9.58
N GLU A 18 -9.73 11.48 10.75
CA GLU A 18 -9.14 11.14 12.04
C GLU A 18 -9.37 9.67 12.40
N GLU A 19 -10.61 9.18 12.26
CA GLU A 19 -10.93 7.75 12.47
C GLU A 19 -10.15 6.85 11.52
N ARG A 20 -10.06 7.25 10.23
CA ARG A 20 -9.31 6.49 9.21
C ARG A 20 -7.83 6.44 9.55
N THR A 21 -7.27 7.55 10.02
CA THR A 21 -5.89 7.65 10.48
C THR A 21 -5.65 6.75 11.70
N ALA A 22 -6.55 6.73 12.69
CA ALA A 22 -6.42 5.87 13.87
C ALA A 22 -6.39 4.36 13.52
N VAL A 23 -7.21 3.94 12.54
CA VAL A 23 -7.18 2.56 12.03
C VAL A 23 -5.88 2.27 11.27
N ALA A 24 -5.43 3.20 10.41
CA ALA A 24 -4.17 3.07 9.67
C ALA A 24 -2.96 3.00 10.60
N GLU A 25 -2.90 3.82 11.65
CA GLU A 25 -1.84 3.75 12.67
C GLU A 25 -1.79 2.39 13.36
N SER A 26 -2.96 1.84 13.72
CA SER A 26 -3.06 0.50 14.29
C SER A 26 -2.50 -0.55 13.34
N CYS A 27 -2.79 -0.43 12.04
CA CYS A 27 -2.26 -1.31 10.99
C CYS A 27 -0.73 -1.22 10.89
N VAL A 28 -0.17 0.00 10.76
CA VAL A 28 1.27 0.25 10.66
C VAL A 28 2.02 -0.33 11.86
N ARG A 29 1.52 -0.09 13.08
CA ARG A 29 2.13 -0.59 14.32
C ARG A 29 2.06 -2.12 14.41
N LYS A 30 0.88 -2.73 14.17
CA LYS A 30 0.68 -4.17 14.31
C LYS A 30 1.41 -4.99 13.25
N LEU A 31 1.49 -4.48 12.01
CA LEU A 31 2.20 -5.15 10.91
C LEU A 31 3.70 -4.81 10.85
N GLY A 32 4.16 -3.85 11.67
CA GLY A 32 5.56 -3.42 11.69
C GLY A 32 6.01 -2.76 10.37
N ILE A 33 5.12 -2.00 9.72
CA ILE A 33 5.43 -1.31 8.47
C ILE A 33 6.48 -0.23 8.74
N ARG A 34 7.62 -0.31 8.04
CA ARG A 34 8.77 0.61 8.22
C ARG A 34 8.93 1.63 7.10
N MET A 35 8.22 1.43 5.99
CA MET A 35 8.19 2.39 4.89
C MET A 35 7.14 3.48 5.18
N PRO A 36 7.28 4.68 4.59
CA PRO A 36 6.27 5.72 4.73
C PRO A 36 4.88 5.20 4.35
N ALA A 37 3.92 5.38 5.26
CA ALA A 37 2.53 5.06 5.04
C ALA A 37 1.75 6.38 4.90
N LEU A 38 0.90 6.45 3.87
CA LEU A 38 0.00 7.57 3.63
C LEU A 38 -1.44 7.07 3.78
N VAL A 39 -2.34 7.96 4.18
CA VAL A 39 -3.76 7.66 4.38
C VAL A 39 -4.55 8.35 3.26
N ASP A 40 -5.35 7.57 2.54
CA ASP A 40 -6.26 8.09 1.51
C ASP A 40 -7.32 9.01 2.13
N ASP A 41 -7.90 9.88 1.33
CA ASP A 41 -9.00 10.72 1.77
C ASP A 41 -10.26 9.89 2.07
N VAL A 42 -11.23 10.49 2.78
CA VAL A 42 -12.45 9.77 3.20
C VAL A 42 -13.34 9.38 2.01
N GLY A 43 -13.20 10.05 0.87
CA GLY A 43 -13.90 9.77 -0.37
C GLY A 43 -13.19 8.74 -1.27
N ASP A 44 -12.14 8.08 -0.79
CA ASP A 44 -11.44 6.99 -1.48
C ASP A 44 -10.89 7.41 -2.87
N GLY A 45 -10.35 8.64 -2.98
CA GLY A 45 -9.89 9.20 -4.24
C GLY A 45 -8.70 8.45 -4.85
N VAL A 46 -7.71 8.06 -4.03
CA VAL A 46 -6.57 7.26 -4.50
C VAL A 46 -6.99 5.83 -4.81
N GLU A 47 -7.85 5.23 -3.98
CA GLU A 47 -8.44 3.92 -4.25
C GLU A 47 -9.10 3.92 -5.63
N ALA A 48 -9.98 4.88 -5.93
CA ALA A 48 -10.71 4.94 -7.20
C ALA A 48 -9.76 5.13 -8.39
N ALA A 49 -8.79 6.05 -8.27
CA ALA A 49 -7.81 6.32 -9.32
C ALA A 49 -6.93 5.09 -9.64
N TYR A 50 -6.63 4.26 -8.64
CA TYR A 50 -5.78 3.07 -8.79
C TYR A 50 -6.57 1.75 -8.77
N THR A 51 -7.89 1.81 -8.70
CA THR A 51 -8.77 0.63 -8.56
C THR A 51 -8.31 -0.28 -7.41
N ALA A 52 -7.82 0.30 -6.31
CA ALA A 52 -6.95 -0.37 -5.35
C ALA A 52 -7.63 -1.44 -4.49
N TRP A 53 -8.96 -1.45 -4.41
CA TRP A 53 -9.70 -2.44 -3.64
C TRP A 53 -9.58 -3.88 -4.21
N PRO A 54 -9.49 -4.92 -3.35
CA PRO A 54 -9.35 -4.85 -1.89
C PRO A 54 -7.93 -4.52 -1.43
N ASP A 55 -6.93 -4.85 -2.23
CA ASP A 55 -5.53 -4.44 -2.12
C ASP A 55 -4.85 -4.60 -3.49
N ARG A 56 -3.85 -3.75 -3.77
CA ARG A 56 -3.05 -3.81 -5.00
C ARG A 56 -1.59 -3.43 -4.79
N LEU A 57 -0.75 -3.98 -5.66
CA LEU A 57 0.64 -3.63 -5.83
C LEU A 57 0.81 -2.87 -7.15
N TYR A 58 1.46 -1.70 -7.08
CA TYR A 58 1.82 -0.89 -8.23
C TYR A 58 3.30 -0.57 -8.22
N LEU A 59 3.90 -0.53 -9.41
CA LEU A 59 5.23 0.05 -9.63
C LEU A 59 5.09 1.20 -10.62
N ILE A 60 5.46 2.39 -10.18
CA ILE A 60 5.54 3.58 -11.02
C ILE A 60 7.01 3.83 -11.31
N ASP A 61 7.38 3.94 -12.58
CA ASP A 61 8.76 4.21 -12.99
C ASP A 61 9.12 5.71 -12.85
N ARG A 62 10.37 6.06 -13.14
CA ARG A 62 10.87 7.43 -13.01
C ARG A 62 10.26 8.42 -14.01
N ASP A 63 9.64 7.92 -15.08
CA ASP A 63 8.91 8.73 -16.05
C ASP A 63 7.43 8.92 -15.64
N GLY A 64 7.03 8.39 -14.48
CA GLY A 64 5.66 8.45 -13.98
C GLY A 64 4.72 7.44 -14.64
N ARG A 65 5.23 6.40 -15.31
CA ARG A 65 4.41 5.37 -15.96
C ARG A 65 4.21 4.17 -15.05
N VAL A 66 3.05 3.53 -15.19
CA VAL A 66 2.77 2.25 -14.51
C VAL A 66 3.58 1.15 -15.19
N ALA A 67 4.68 0.74 -14.58
CA ALA A 67 5.52 -0.36 -15.03
C ALA A 67 4.98 -1.74 -14.58
N TYR A 68 4.18 -1.77 -13.51
CA TYR A 68 3.51 -2.98 -13.04
C TYR A 68 2.23 -2.64 -12.26
N LYS A 69 1.20 -3.47 -12.44
CA LYS A 69 -0.09 -3.45 -11.71
C LYS A 69 -0.49 -4.88 -11.41
N SER A 70 -0.71 -5.22 -10.14
CA SER A 70 -1.19 -6.54 -9.76
C SER A 70 -2.68 -6.74 -10.10
N ALA A 71 -3.08 -8.02 -10.15
CA ALA A 71 -4.49 -8.38 -10.03
C ALA A 71 -5.01 -7.99 -8.61
N PRO A 72 -6.34 -7.79 -8.44
CA PRO A 72 -6.91 -7.54 -7.12
C PRO A 72 -6.61 -8.69 -6.16
N GLY A 73 -6.28 -8.40 -4.91
CA GLY A 73 -6.07 -9.44 -3.92
C GLY A 73 -7.35 -9.96 -3.25
N PRO A 74 -7.21 -10.79 -2.20
CA PRO A 74 -5.92 -11.27 -1.68
C PRO A 74 -5.18 -12.19 -2.66
N TYR A 75 -5.90 -12.84 -3.60
CA TYR A 75 -5.32 -13.83 -4.53
C TYR A 75 -4.35 -13.24 -5.56
N GLY A 76 -4.56 -11.99 -5.96
CA GLY A 76 -3.67 -11.23 -6.84
C GLY A 76 -2.47 -10.58 -6.15
N PHE A 77 -2.45 -10.50 -4.81
CA PHE A 77 -1.37 -9.89 -4.05
C PHE A 77 -0.15 -10.83 -4.02
N LYS A 78 0.75 -10.67 -5.00
CA LYS A 78 1.93 -11.54 -5.19
C LYS A 78 3.23 -10.71 -5.18
N PRO A 79 3.84 -10.48 -4.00
CA PRO A 79 5.07 -9.70 -3.87
C PRO A 79 6.19 -10.13 -4.81
N LYS A 80 6.32 -11.44 -5.08
CA LYS A 80 7.33 -11.98 -6.00
C LYS A 80 7.23 -11.40 -7.41
N THR A 81 6.02 -11.20 -7.92
CA THR A 81 5.83 -10.64 -9.27
C THR A 81 6.18 -9.15 -9.35
N MET A 82 6.03 -8.42 -8.24
CA MET A 82 6.51 -7.04 -8.12
C MET A 82 8.04 -7.00 -8.02
N GLU A 83 8.67 -7.91 -7.28
CA GLU A 83 10.14 -8.04 -7.22
C GLU A 83 10.72 -8.29 -8.62
N ASP A 84 10.12 -9.19 -9.39
CA ASP A 84 10.55 -9.48 -10.76
C ASP A 84 10.35 -8.25 -11.68
N ALA A 85 9.31 -7.43 -11.46
CA ALA A 85 9.13 -6.17 -12.17
C ALA A 85 10.15 -5.10 -11.77
N LEU A 86 10.49 -5.01 -10.48
CA LEU A 86 11.53 -4.12 -9.95
C LEU A 86 12.89 -4.41 -10.60
N SER A 87 13.23 -5.68 -10.82
CA SER A 87 14.48 -6.06 -11.49
C SER A 87 14.60 -5.57 -12.94
N ARG A 88 13.48 -5.21 -13.58
CA ARG A 88 13.41 -4.80 -14.99
C ARG A 88 13.38 -3.28 -15.16
N VAL A 89 13.02 -2.53 -14.12
CA VAL A 89 13.10 -1.07 -14.15
C VAL A 89 14.54 -0.67 -13.82
N ASN A 90 15.14 0.16 -14.68
CA ASN A 90 16.55 0.53 -14.56
C ASN A 90 16.75 1.45 -13.34
N TYR A 91 17.20 0.89 -12.23
CA TYR A 91 17.41 1.61 -10.98
C TYR A 91 18.85 2.12 -10.90
N GLN A 92 19.06 3.40 -11.21
CA GLN A 92 20.30 4.07 -10.81
C GLN A 92 20.07 4.54 -9.37
N PHE A 93 20.62 3.83 -8.38
CA PHE A 93 20.67 4.34 -7.01
C PHE A 93 21.49 5.64 -7.03
N VAL A 94 20.83 6.79 -6.91
CA VAL A 94 21.48 8.01 -6.44
C VAL A 94 21.38 7.95 -4.92
N ILE A 95 22.35 7.32 -4.28
CA ILE A 95 22.58 7.59 -2.86
C ILE A 95 23.23 8.97 -2.84
N GLU A 96 22.45 10.01 -2.57
CA GLU A 96 23.07 11.26 -2.16
C GLU A 96 23.81 10.96 -0.84
N PRO A 97 25.13 11.19 -0.78
CA PRO A 97 25.85 11.00 0.47
C PRO A 97 25.21 11.92 1.50
N SER A 98 24.79 11.35 2.62
CA SER A 98 24.28 12.08 3.77
C SER A 98 25.26 13.22 4.09
N GLY A 99 24.85 14.46 3.77
CA GLY A 99 25.54 15.66 4.19
C GLY A 99 25.65 15.67 5.71
N ARG A 100 26.82 16.10 6.19
CA ARG A 100 27.19 16.21 7.61
C ARG A 100 26.14 16.88 8.46
#